data_AF-A0A7V4YZ05-F1
#
_entry.id   AF-A0A7V4YZ05-F1
#
_cell.length_a   1.000
_cell.length_b   1.000
_cell.length_c   1.000
_cell.angle_alpha   90.00
_cell.angle_beta   90.00
_cell.angle_gamma   90.00
#
_symmetry.space_group_name_H-M   'P 1'
#
loop_
_entity.id
_entity.type
_entity.pdbx_description
1 polymer ?
#
loop_
_entity_poly.entity_id
_entity_poly.type
_entity_poly.pdbx_seq_one_letter_code
_entity_poly.pdbx_strand_id
1 'polypeptide(L)'
;MDNRLMKGKATVECRTSFDDVNVQGLLDGVFTQVVEIDAVPGSHPVNTTLIRELIEEGETKKALEIFKKINPNEATVLLGKLAELNKKHPTLTGEEYLREKSKIDAGLLALLNT
;
A
#
# COMPACT_ATOMS: atom_id res chain seq x y z
N MET A 1 -60.84 9.48 -6.53
CA MET A 1 -60.42 8.33 -5.72
C MET A 1 -59.83 7.36 -6.73
N ASP A 2 -58.55 7.05 -6.85
CA ASP A 2 -57.29 7.16 -6.11
C ASP A 2 -56.29 6.46 -7.05
N ASN A 3 -54.99 6.65 -7.11
CA ASN A 3 -54.06 7.68 -6.71
C ASN A 3 -52.81 7.29 -7.52
N ARG A 4 -52.08 8.25 -8.09
CA ARG A 4 -50.80 8.01 -8.77
C ARG A 4 -49.87 7.27 -7.81
N LEU A 5 -49.07 6.32 -8.29
CA LEU A 5 -47.69 6.07 -7.84
C LEU A 5 -47.08 4.89 -8.62
N MET A 6 -46.54 5.19 -9.80
CA MET A 6 -45.37 4.45 -10.26
C MET A 6 -44.28 4.65 -9.21
N LYS A 7 -44.06 3.65 -8.35
CA LYS A 7 -42.87 3.58 -7.52
C LYS A 7 -41.69 3.28 -8.44
N GLY A 8 -41.15 4.34 -9.04
CA GLY A 8 -39.79 4.33 -9.57
C GLY A 8 -38.90 3.81 -8.44
N LYS A 9 -38.16 2.73 -8.72
CA LYS A 9 -37.15 2.24 -7.79
C LYS A 9 -36.24 3.42 -7.46
N ALA A 10 -36.02 3.67 -6.18
CA ALA A 10 -35.05 4.67 -5.75
C ALA A 10 -33.70 4.29 -6.38
N THR A 11 -33.22 5.11 -7.30
CA THR A 11 -31.82 5.07 -7.71
C THR A 11 -31.02 5.48 -6.48
N VAL A 12 -30.16 4.57 -6.00
CA VAL A 12 -29.19 4.91 -4.96
C VAL A 12 -28.26 5.95 -5.58
N GLU A 13 -28.45 7.21 -5.20
CA GLU A 13 -27.51 8.26 -5.52
C GLU A 13 -26.25 8.01 -4.69
N CYS A 14 -25.19 7.52 -5.32
CA CYS A 14 -23.87 7.50 -4.73
C CYS A 14 -23.45 8.96 -4.49
N ARG A 15 -23.64 9.46 -3.26
CA ARG A 15 -22.96 10.67 -2.79
C ARG A 15 -21.53 10.34 -2.42
N THR A 16 -20.73 9.95 -3.42
CA THR A 16 -19.28 10.05 -3.29
C THR A 16 -18.95 11.53 -3.42
N SER A 17 -18.86 12.21 -2.28
CA SER A 17 -18.19 13.51 -2.17
C SER A 17 -16.77 13.35 -2.70
N PHE A 18 -16.43 14.09 -3.76
CA PHE A 18 -15.09 14.09 -4.36
C PHE A 18 -14.11 14.99 -3.59
N ASP A 19 -14.51 15.55 -2.44
CA ASP A 19 -13.72 16.58 -1.74
C ASP A 19 -12.46 16.06 -1.03
N ASP A 20 -12.26 14.74 -0.93
CA ASP A 20 -11.04 14.15 -0.37
C ASP A 20 -10.16 13.41 -1.39
N VAL A 21 -10.40 13.61 -2.70
CA VAL A 21 -9.51 13.05 -3.72
C VAL A 21 -8.30 13.98 -3.85
N ASN A 22 -7.23 13.66 -3.11
CA ASN A 22 -5.92 14.27 -3.26
C ASN A 22 -5.45 14.12 -4.72
N VAL A 23 -5.65 15.16 -5.51
CA VAL A 23 -5.42 15.22 -6.97
C VAL A 23 -3.96 14.89 -7.35
N GLN A 24 -3.04 14.94 -6.40
CA GLN A 24 -1.65 14.53 -6.58
C GLN A 24 -1.49 13.02 -6.84
N GLY A 25 -2.42 12.18 -6.35
CA GLY A 25 -2.41 10.73 -6.62
C GLY A 25 -2.88 10.34 -8.02
N LEU A 26 -3.59 11.23 -8.72
CA LEU A 26 -4.09 10.98 -10.09
C LEU A 26 -3.03 11.29 -11.16
N LEU A 27 -2.09 12.21 -10.88
CA LEU A 27 -1.08 12.63 -11.85
C LEU A 27 0.13 11.69 -11.93
N ASP A 28 0.38 10.88 -10.89
CA ASP A 28 1.51 9.93 -10.86
C ASP A 28 1.20 8.58 -11.53
N GLY A 29 0.02 8.38 -12.12
CA GLY A 29 -0.26 7.26 -13.03
C GLY A 29 -0.21 5.84 -12.41
N VAL A 30 -0.02 5.71 -11.11
CA VAL A 30 -0.07 4.43 -10.42
C VAL A 30 -1.48 4.22 -9.89
N PHE A 31 -2.30 3.52 -10.68
CA PHE A 31 -3.55 2.93 -10.20
C PHE A 31 -3.22 1.91 -9.11
N THR A 32 -3.05 2.36 -7.87
CA THR A 32 -3.21 1.48 -6.71
C THR A 32 -4.65 1.04 -6.70
N GLN A 33 -4.92 -0.19 -7.16
CA GLN A 33 -6.16 -0.87 -6.83
C GLN A 33 -6.29 -0.81 -5.30
N VAL A 34 -7.23 -0.01 -4.84
CA VAL A 34 -7.69 -0.05 -3.45
C VAL A 34 -8.38 -1.39 -3.32
N VAL A 35 -7.63 -2.41 -2.89
CA VAL A 35 -8.23 -3.63 -2.36
C VAL A 35 -8.95 -3.18 -1.10
N GLU A 36 -10.26 -3.01 -1.19
CA GLU A 36 -11.14 -2.92 -0.03
C GLU A 36 -10.90 -4.19 0.80
N ILE A 37 -10.11 -4.05 1.86
CA ILE A 37 -9.96 -5.12 2.84
C ILE A 37 -11.22 -5.04 3.70
N ASP A 38 -12.27 -5.72 3.24
CA ASP A 38 -13.43 -6.00 4.06
C ASP A 38 -12.96 -6.65 5.37
N ALA A 39 -13.30 -5.97 6.46
CA ALA A 39 -12.88 -6.30 7.79
C ALA A 39 -13.48 -7.65 8.21
N VAL A 40 -12.61 -8.62 8.50
CA VAL A 40 -12.96 -9.77 9.36
C VAL A 40 -12.19 -9.58 10.66
N PRO A 41 -12.87 -9.43 11.81
CA PRO A 41 -12.20 -9.30 13.10
C PRO A 41 -11.73 -10.69 13.53
N GLY A 42 -10.47 -11.01 13.24
CA GLY A 42 -9.82 -12.22 13.72
C GLY A 42 -8.98 -12.89 12.64
N SER A 43 -7.68 -12.64 12.68
CA SER A 43 -6.66 -13.38 11.92
C SER A 43 -6.88 -13.41 10.40
N HIS A 44 -6.69 -12.27 9.75
CA HIS A 44 -6.29 -12.30 8.34
C HIS A 44 -4.82 -12.73 8.31
N PRO A 45 -4.47 -13.91 7.75
CA PRO A 45 -3.07 -14.21 7.49
C PRO A 45 -2.58 -13.13 6.56
N VAL A 46 -1.68 -12.26 7.04
CA VAL A 46 -1.11 -11.24 6.18
C VAL A 46 -0.44 -11.98 5.03
N ASN A 47 -0.93 -11.72 3.82
CA ASN A 47 -0.53 -12.47 2.65
C ASN A 47 0.93 -12.12 2.33
N THR A 48 1.85 -12.96 2.79
CA THR A 48 3.29 -12.79 2.54
C THR A 48 3.61 -12.84 1.05
N THR A 49 2.74 -13.43 0.23
CA THR A 49 2.81 -13.40 -1.25
C THR A 49 2.69 -11.97 -1.78
N LEU A 50 1.72 -11.19 -1.30
CA LEU A 50 1.55 -9.79 -1.69
C LEU A 50 2.78 -8.94 -1.33
N ILE A 51 3.42 -9.24 -0.20
CA ILE A 51 4.64 -8.53 0.20
C ILE A 51 5.81 -8.87 -0.75
N ARG A 52 5.91 -10.12 -1.24
CA ARG A 52 6.92 -10.52 -2.23
C ARG A 52 6.68 -9.87 -3.59
N GLU A 53 5.45 -9.87 -4.08
CA GLU A 53 5.07 -9.21 -5.34
C GLU A 53 5.44 -7.72 -5.32
N LEU A 54 5.13 -7.02 -4.23
CA LEU A 54 5.51 -5.60 -4.07
C LEU A 54 7.03 -5.38 -4.05
N ILE A 55 7.82 -6.33 -3.53
CA ILE A 55 9.28 -6.25 -3.59
C ILE A 55 9.76 -6.41 -5.04
N GLU A 56 9.20 -7.35 -5.80
CA GLU A 56 9.55 -7.60 -7.20
C GLU A 56 9.17 -6.41 -8.11
N GLU A 57 8.07 -5.73 -7.82
CA GLU A 57 7.64 -4.48 -8.49
C GLU A 57 8.46 -3.25 -8.07
N GLY A 58 9.37 -3.40 -7.09
CA GLY A 58 10.21 -2.31 -6.58
C GLY A 58 9.53 -1.41 -5.54
N GLU A 59 8.30 -1.74 -5.13
CA GLU A 59 7.43 -1.04 -4.18
C GLU A 59 7.78 -1.35 -2.70
N THR A 60 9.07 -1.28 -2.36
CA THR A 60 9.62 -1.60 -1.02
C THR A 60 8.90 -0.91 0.13
N LYS A 61 8.50 0.36 -0.04
CA LYS A 61 7.80 1.12 0.99
C LYS A 61 6.42 0.53 1.28
N LYS A 62 5.66 0.19 0.24
CA LYS A 62 4.34 -0.44 0.39
C LYS A 62 4.46 -1.82 1.03
N ALA A 63 5.44 -2.61 0.59
CA ALA A 63 5.76 -3.91 1.17
C ALA A 63 6.02 -3.81 2.69
N LEU A 64 6.80 -2.81 3.11
CA LEU A 64 7.13 -2.57 4.52
C LEU A 64 5.92 -2.09 5.35
N GLU A 65 5.05 -1.24 4.81
CA GLU A 65 3.83 -0.80 5.51
C GLU A 65 2.84 -1.96 5.73
N ILE A 66 2.75 -2.89 4.80
CA ILE A 66 1.98 -4.13 4.98
C ILE A 66 2.65 -5.02 6.03
N PHE A 67 3.97 -5.20 5.92
CA PHE A 67 4.74 -6.01 6.88
C PHE A 67 4.69 -5.49 8.31
N LYS A 68 4.56 -4.16 8.49
CA LYS A 68 4.38 -3.52 9.80
C LYS A 68 3.17 -4.02 10.57
N LYS A 69 2.13 -4.51 9.87
CA LYS A 69 0.96 -5.14 10.50
C LYS A 69 1.28 -6.52 11.09
N ILE A 70 2.32 -7.20 10.59
CA ILE A 70 2.81 -8.50 11.09
C ILE A 70 3.82 -8.26 12.20
N ASN A 71 4.88 -7.51 11.89
CA ASN A 71 6.01 -7.28 12.79
C ASN A 71 6.37 -5.78 12.80
N PRO A 72 5.72 -5.00 13.68
CA PRO A 72 5.86 -3.55 13.68
C PRO A 72 7.28 -3.09 14.05
N ASN A 73 7.99 -3.84 14.89
CA ASN A 73 9.34 -3.48 15.34
C ASN A 73 10.34 -3.57 14.18
N GLU A 74 10.40 -4.74 13.53
CA GLU A 74 11.32 -4.96 12.40
C GLU A 74 10.96 -4.08 11.20
N ALA A 75 9.66 -3.94 10.90
CA ALA A 75 9.21 -3.05 9.83
C ALA A 75 9.63 -1.60 10.07
N THR A 76 9.54 -1.11 11.30
CA THR A 76 9.93 0.27 11.64
C THR A 76 11.43 0.50 11.46
N VAL A 77 12.26 -0.50 11.82
CA VAL A 77 13.71 -0.45 11.60
C VAL A 77 14.03 -0.39 10.10
N LEU A 78 13.41 -1.24 9.29
CA LEU A 78 13.61 -1.26 7.83
C LEU A 78 13.08 0.01 7.14
N LEU A 79 11.93 0.55 7.58
CA LEU A 79 11.40 1.84 7.11
C LEU A 79 12.35 2.99 7.45
N GLY A 80 12.97 2.97 8.63
CA GLY A 80 14.00 3.93 9.04
C GLY A 80 15.21 3.90 8.10
N LYS A 81 15.74 2.69 7.81
CA LYS A 81 16.84 2.49 6.85
C LYS A 81 16.48 2.99 5.45
N LEU A 82 15.25 2.73 4.99
CA LEU A 82 14.76 3.21 3.70
C LEU A 82 14.67 4.74 3.66
N ALA A 83 14.19 5.37 4.74
CA ALA A 83 14.13 6.82 4.85
C ALA A 83 15.52 7.47 4.86
N GLU A 84 16.49 6.87 5.56
CA GLU A 84 17.88 7.32 5.52
C GLU A 84 18.52 7.17 4.14
N LEU A 85 18.25 6.05 3.46
CA LEU A 85 18.71 5.82 2.09
C LEU A 85 18.13 6.87 1.13
N ASN A 86 16.84 7.18 1.23
CA ASN A 86 16.20 8.23 0.43
C ASN A 86 16.79 9.61 0.67
N LYS A 87 17.19 9.93 1.91
CA LYS A 87 17.91 11.18 2.21
C LYS A 87 19.29 11.23 1.56
N LYS A 88 19.95 10.08 1.42
CA LYS A 88 21.27 9.93 0.77
C LYS A 88 21.18 9.80 -0.75
N HIS A 89 20.01 9.52 -1.32
CA HIS A 89 19.80 9.37 -2.76
C HIS A 89 20.43 10.50 -3.61
N PRO A 90 20.36 11.80 -3.25
CA PRO A 90 20.98 12.87 -4.03
C PRO A 90 22.51 12.81 -4.08
N THR A 91 23.14 12.07 -3.16
CA THR A 91 24.60 11.95 -3.01
C THR A 91 25.15 10.60 -3.45
N LEU A 92 24.27 9.61 -3.66
CA LEU A 92 24.65 8.27 -4.09
C LEU A 92 24.56 8.17 -5.60
N THR A 93 25.41 7.35 -6.20
CA THR A 93 25.18 6.90 -7.57
C THR A 93 23.93 6.02 -7.61
N GLY A 94 23.24 5.96 -8.76
CA GLY A 94 22.05 5.12 -8.93
C GLY A 94 22.31 3.64 -8.59
N GLU A 95 23.51 3.13 -8.91
CA GLU A 95 23.91 1.76 -8.58
C GLU A 95 24.08 1.53 -7.07
N GLU A 96 24.66 2.49 -6.35
CA GLU A 96 24.82 2.40 -4.89
C GLU A 96 23.46 2.47 -4.19
N TYR A 97 22.57 3.35 -4.65
CA TYR A 97 21.22 3.43 -4.12
C TYR A 97 20.44 2.13 -4.33
N LEU A 98 20.49 1.57 -5.55
CA LEU A 98 19.85 0.28 -5.83
C LEU A 98 20.44 -0.84 -4.98
N ARG A 99 21.76 -0.89 -4.81
CA ARG A 99 22.43 -1.89 -3.97
C ARG A 99 21.97 -1.83 -2.51
N GLU A 100 21.90 -0.63 -1.94
CA GLU A 100 21.44 -0.46 -0.56
C GLU A 100 19.94 -0.76 -0.42
N LYS A 101 19.12 -0.39 -1.41
CA LYS A 101 17.69 -0.73 -1.45
C LYS A 101 17.50 -2.26 -1.51
N SER A 102 18.26 -2.97 -2.34
CA SER A 102 18.21 -4.43 -2.43
C SER A 102 18.58 -5.13 -1.12
N LYS A 103 19.44 -4.53 -0.27
CA LYS A 103 19.72 -5.08 1.08
C LYS A 103 18.49 -4.97 2.00
N ILE A 104 17.73 -3.89 1.88
CA ILE A 104 16.48 -3.71 2.63
C ILE A 104 15.44 -4.74 2.15
N ASP A 105 15.32 -4.92 0.84
CA ASP A 105 14.42 -5.91 0.22
C ASP A 105 14.79 -7.34 0.67
N ALA A 106 16.07 -7.70 0.64
CA ALA A 106 16.55 -9.00 1.11
C ALA A 106 16.30 -9.22 2.61
N GLY A 107 16.47 -8.18 3.43
CA GLY A 107 16.17 -8.23 4.86
C GLY A 107 14.68 -8.48 5.12
N LEU A 108 13.81 -7.83 4.36
CA LEU A 108 12.37 -8.07 4.43
C LEU A 108 12.01 -9.50 4.01
N LEU A 109 12.57 -10.00 2.90
CA LEU A 109 12.35 -11.37 2.44
C LEU A 109 12.80 -12.43 3.46
N ALA A 110 13.92 -12.20 4.15
CA ALA A 110 14.40 -13.10 5.20
C ALA A 110 13.39 -13.21 6.35
N LEU A 111 12.80 -12.08 6.76
CA LEU A 111 11.80 -12.03 7.84
C LEU A 111 10.43 -12.63 7.44
N LEU A 112 10.13 -12.72 6.15
CA LEU A 112 8.92 -13.40 5.66
C LEU A 112 9.07 -14.93 5.64
N ASN A 113 10.30 -15.45 5.73
CA ASN A 113 10.60 -16.89 5.71
C ASN A 113 10.85 -17.49 7.11
N THR A 114 10.87 -16.67 8.16
CA THR A 114 11.01 -17.07 9.57
C THR A 114 9.66 -17.27 10.24
#